data_AF-B1MAC7-F1
#
_entry.id   AF-B1MAC7-F1
#
_cell.length_a   1.000
_cell.length_b   1.000
_cell.length_c   1.000
_cell.angle_alpha   90.00
_cell.angle_beta   90.00
_cell.angle_gamma   90.00
#
_symmetry.space_group_name_H-M   'P 1'
#
loop_
_entity.id
_entity.type
_entity.pdbx_description
1 polymer ?
#
loop_
_entity_poly.entity_id
_entity_poly.type
_entity_poly.pdbx_seq_one_letter_code
_entity_poly.pdbx_strand_id
1 'polypeptide(L)'
;MALTARPTRPAAKPADDVEAFLNKGGSVAATAPEDKPAKGPQHPLKFPPGDLFDRLERARAASVVKLPRNTWILQAIAEKLERESH
;
A
#
# COMPACT_ATOMS: atom_id res chain seq x y z
N MET A 1 -71.31 -10.28 -17.76
CA MET A 1 -70.07 -9.62 -18.21
C MET A 1 -69.39 -9.00 -17.00
N ALA A 2 -68.17 -9.42 -16.65
CA ALA A 2 -67.43 -8.86 -15.52
C ALA A 2 -66.40 -7.86 -16.07
N LEU A 3 -66.58 -6.57 -15.74
CA LEU A 3 -65.62 -5.52 -16.07
C LEU A 3 -64.57 -5.48 -14.96
N THR A 4 -63.41 -6.06 -15.22
CA THR A 4 -62.23 -5.96 -14.35
C THR A 4 -61.63 -4.57 -14.46
N ALA A 5 -61.70 -3.78 -13.38
CA ALA A 5 -61.04 -2.49 -13.29
C ALA A 5 -59.51 -2.65 -13.35
N ARG A 6 -58.83 -1.81 -14.15
CA ARG A 6 -57.36 -1.84 -14.25
C ARG A 6 -56.74 -1.38 -12.91
N PRO A 7 -55.66 -2.02 -12.44
CA PRO A 7 -55.00 -1.60 -11.21
C PRO A 7 -54.34 -0.23 -11.40
N THR A 8 -54.64 0.71 -10.49
CA THR A 8 -53.99 2.01 -10.43
C THR A 8 -52.58 1.86 -9.82
N ARG A 9 -51.56 2.35 -10.54
CA ARG A 9 -50.17 2.38 -10.06
C ARG A 9 -50.08 3.38 -8.88
N PRO A 10 -49.61 2.97 -7.69
CA PRO A 10 -49.42 3.89 -6.58
C PRO A 10 -48.35 4.94 -6.94
N ALA A 11 -48.61 6.18 -6.53
CA ALA A 11 -47.74 7.33 -6.80
C ALA A 11 -46.35 7.14 -6.18
N ALA A 12 -45.33 7.62 -6.89
CA ALA A 12 -43.94 7.55 -6.45
C ALA A 12 -43.74 8.29 -5.13
N LYS A 13 -43.08 7.62 -4.17
CA LYS A 13 -42.68 8.22 -2.89
C LYS A 13 -41.66 9.35 -3.10
N PRO A 14 -41.63 10.36 -2.20
CA PRO A 14 -40.72 11.50 -2.29
C PRO A 14 -39.25 11.07 -2.21
N ALA A 15 -38.40 11.78 -2.96
CA ALA A 15 -36.97 11.49 -3.15
C ALA A 15 -36.10 11.60 -1.89
N ASP A 16 -36.61 12.23 -0.81
CA ASP A 16 -35.88 12.40 0.45
C ASP A 16 -35.49 11.06 1.12
N ASP A 17 -36.29 10.00 0.92
CA ASP A 17 -36.04 8.68 1.48
C ASP A 17 -34.82 8.01 0.81
N VAL A 18 -34.48 8.42 -0.42
CA VAL A 18 -33.32 7.93 -1.17
C VAL A 18 -32.05 8.62 -0.69
N GLU A 19 -32.07 9.95 -0.51
CA GLU A 19 -30.91 10.69 0.03
C GLU A 19 -30.57 10.26 1.46
N ALA A 20 -31.60 10.05 2.31
CA ALA A 20 -31.40 9.51 3.64
C ALA A 20 -30.82 8.07 3.61
N PHE A 21 -31.18 7.26 2.61
CA PHE A 21 -30.63 5.92 2.43
C PHE A 21 -29.18 5.94 1.91
N LEU A 22 -28.85 6.82 0.95
CA LEU A 22 -27.48 7.03 0.46
C LEU A 22 -26.56 7.48 1.59
N ASN A 23 -27.01 8.39 2.46
CA ASN A 23 -26.21 8.90 3.56
C ASN A 23 -26.11 7.94 4.77
N LYS A 24 -26.96 6.91 4.85
CA LYS A 24 -26.93 5.90 5.91
C LYS A 24 -25.96 4.75 5.62
N GLY A 25 -25.57 4.60 4.35
CA GLY A 25 -24.59 3.61 3.89
C GLY A 25 -23.16 4.12 3.95
N GLY A 26 -22.56 4.09 5.14
CA GLY A 26 -21.11 4.18 5.31
C GLY A 26 -20.49 5.52 4.92
N SER A 27 -20.27 6.38 5.91
CA SER A 27 -19.21 7.37 5.80
C SER A 27 -17.93 6.65 5.36
N VAL A 28 -17.51 6.87 4.11
CA VAL A 28 -16.16 6.54 3.70
C VAL A 28 -15.28 7.39 4.59
N ALA A 29 -14.52 6.76 5.49
CA ALA A 29 -13.46 7.44 6.20
C ALA A 29 -12.66 8.18 5.13
N ALA A 30 -12.68 9.51 5.16
CA ALA A 30 -11.80 10.31 4.33
C ALA A 30 -10.42 9.76 4.63
N THR A 31 -9.84 9.04 3.66
CA THR A 31 -8.46 8.61 3.73
C THR A 31 -7.69 9.89 3.98
N ALA A 32 -7.20 10.06 5.21
CA ALA A 32 -6.21 11.05 5.52
C ALA A 32 -5.19 10.97 4.37
N PRO A 33 -4.74 12.10 3.80
CA PRO A 33 -3.73 12.05 2.76
C PRO A 33 -2.61 11.18 3.32
N GLU A 34 -2.41 10.01 2.72
CA GLU A 34 -1.32 9.12 3.12
C GLU A 34 -0.08 10.00 3.02
N ASP A 35 0.48 10.36 4.18
CA ASP A 35 1.79 10.97 4.29
C ASP A 35 2.73 10.01 3.59
N LYS A 36 2.97 10.26 2.29
CA LYS A 36 3.98 9.52 1.54
C LYS A 36 5.24 9.66 2.36
N PRO A 37 5.83 8.55 2.86
CA PRO A 37 6.97 8.64 3.73
C PRO A 37 8.01 9.49 3.02
N ALA A 38 8.42 10.57 3.68
CA ALA A 38 9.42 11.48 3.13
C ALA A 38 10.61 10.64 2.68
N LYS A 39 11.06 10.85 1.44
CA LYS A 39 12.19 10.09 0.89
C LYS A 39 13.37 10.31 1.84
N GLY A 40 13.84 9.23 2.45
CA GLY A 40 15.01 9.26 3.32
C GLY A 40 16.25 9.80 2.57
N PRO A 41 17.30 10.18 3.31
CA PRO A 41 18.54 10.68 2.72
C PRO A 41 19.08 9.69 1.68
N GLN A 42 19.42 10.21 0.49
CA GLN A 42 19.99 9.41 -0.59
C GLN A 42 21.52 9.57 -0.61
N HIS A 43 22.22 8.45 -0.47
CA HIS A 43 23.67 8.41 -0.50
C HIS A 43 24.14 7.49 -1.64
N PRO A 44 24.62 8.06 -2.77
CA PRO A 44 25.12 7.25 -3.88
C PRO A 44 26.41 6.53 -3.46
N LEU A 45 26.37 5.19 -3.48
CA LEU A 45 27.51 4.35 -3.13
C LEU A 45 28.42 4.12 -4.34
N LYS A 46 29.71 4.40 -4.17
CA LYS A 46 30.76 4.04 -5.13
C LYS A 46 31.56 2.88 -4.56
N PHE A 47 31.62 1.78 -5.31
CA PHE A 47 32.49 0.67 -4.96
C PHE A 47 33.90 0.96 -5.46
N PRO A 48 34.94 0.74 -4.62
CA PRO A 48 36.32 0.82 -5.09
C PRO A 48 36.57 -0.23 -6.19
N PRO A 49 37.57 -0.01 -7.05
CA PRO A 49 37.99 -1.03 -8.01
C PRO A 49 38.44 -2.29 -7.27
N GLY A 50 37.97 -3.45 -7.73
CA GLY A 50 38.25 -4.74 -7.09
C GLY A 50 37.04 -5.67 -7.12
N ASP A 51 37.06 -6.69 -6.27
CA ASP A 51 36.08 -7.78 -6.26
C ASP A 51 34.93 -7.57 -5.26
N LEU A 52 34.89 -6.44 -4.55
CA LEU A 52 33.94 -6.20 -3.47
C LEU A 52 32.48 -6.24 -3.96
N PHE A 53 32.21 -5.62 -5.11
CA PHE A 53 30.88 -5.61 -5.70
C PHE A 53 30.43 -7.04 -6.08
N ASP A 54 31.31 -7.83 -6.67
CA ASP A 54 31.01 -9.21 -7.06
C ASP A 54 30.83 -10.13 -5.86
N ARG A 55 31.60 -9.91 -4.78
CA ARG A 55 31.42 -10.61 -3.51
C ARG A 55 30.06 -10.29 -2.88
N LEU A 56 29.66 -9.03 -2.93
CA LEU A 56 28.35 -8.57 -2.45
C LEU A 56 27.21 -9.22 -3.25
N GLU A 57 27.28 -9.19 -4.58
CA GLU A 57 26.22 -9.79 -5.42
C GLU A 57 26.15 -11.31 -5.22
N ARG A 58 27.29 -12.00 -5.02
CA ARG A 58 27.32 -13.43 -4.66
C ARG A 58 26.68 -13.69 -3.30
N ALA A 59 27.00 -12.91 -2.28
CA ALA A 59 26.41 -13.05 -0.95
C ALA A 59 24.89 -12.81 -0.98
N ARG A 60 24.42 -11.79 -1.69
CA ARG A 60 22.98 -11.54 -1.92
C ARG A 60 22.33 -12.68 -2.70
N ALA A 61 23.00 -13.24 -3.71
CA ALA A 61 22.47 -14.37 -4.46
C ALA A 61 22.37 -15.64 -3.61
N ALA A 62 23.25 -15.83 -2.63
CA ALA A 62 23.21 -16.96 -1.72
C ALA A 62 22.15 -16.85 -0.61
N SER A 63 21.57 -15.67 -0.38
CA SER A 63 20.57 -15.50 0.68
C SER A 63 19.28 -16.26 0.38
N VAL A 64 18.71 -16.87 1.43
CA VAL A 64 17.44 -17.62 1.36
C VAL A 64 16.30 -16.72 0.86
N VAL A 65 16.26 -15.48 1.33
CA VAL A 65 15.31 -14.46 0.89
C VAL A 65 15.96 -13.60 -0.18
N LYS A 66 15.33 -13.49 -1.35
CA LYS A 66 15.80 -12.63 -2.46
C LYS A 66 15.34 -11.20 -2.21
N LEU A 67 16.16 -10.45 -1.48
CA LEU A 67 15.92 -9.03 -1.24
C LEU A 67 16.48 -8.17 -2.39
N PRO A 68 15.85 -7.01 -2.68
CA PRO A 68 16.44 -6.00 -3.55
C PRO A 68 17.82 -5.59 -3.03
N ARG A 69 18.73 -5.22 -3.93
CA ARG A 69 20.12 -4.85 -3.59
C ARG A 69 20.19 -3.82 -2.47
N ASN A 70 19.42 -2.75 -2.59
CA ASN A 70 19.43 -1.67 -1.59
C ASN A 70 19.00 -2.19 -0.21
N THR A 71 17.89 -2.91 -0.14
CA THR A 71 17.38 -3.51 1.11
C THR A 71 18.40 -4.45 1.74
N TRP A 72 19.05 -5.29 0.93
CA TRP A 72 20.07 -6.22 1.42
C TRP A 72 21.30 -5.49 1.99
N ILE A 73 21.75 -4.43 1.31
CA ILE A 73 22.88 -3.60 1.79
C ILE A 73 22.53 -2.95 3.13
N LEU A 74 21.33 -2.37 3.24
CA LEU A 74 20.88 -1.71 4.48
C LEU A 74 20.79 -2.71 5.64
N GLN A 75 20.28 -3.92 5.39
CA GLN A 75 20.24 -4.97 6.40
C GLN A 75 21.65 -5.38 6.83
N ALA A 76 22.57 -5.61 5.89
CA ALA A 76 23.95 -5.97 6.21
C ALA A 76 24.67 -4.90 7.04
N ILE A 77 24.40 -3.62 6.77
CA ILE A 77 24.92 -2.49 7.56
C ILE A 77 24.34 -2.52 8.97
N ALA A 78 23.02 -2.68 9.11
CA ALA A 78 22.37 -2.75 10.42
C ALA A 78 22.93 -3.89 11.27
N GLU A 79 23.03 -5.11 10.71
CA GLU A 79 23.58 -6.28 11.40
C GLU A 79 25.04 -6.07 11.82
N LYS A 80 25.83 -5.38 11.00
CA LYS A 80 27.24 -5.07 11.32
C LYS A 80 27.34 -4.08 12.47
N LEU A 81 26.52 -3.03 12.47
CA LEU A 81 26.47 -2.04 13.55
C LEU A 81 26.02 -2.66 14.87
N GLU A 82 24.99 -3.50 14.85
CA GLU A 82 24.51 -4.23 16.03
C GLU A 82 25.62 -5.10 16.63
N ARG A 83 26.38 -5.83 15.80
CA ARG A 83 27.48 -6.69 16.26
C ARG A 83 28.67 -5.91 16.87
N GLU A 84 28.93 -4.69 16.40
CA GLU A 84 30.02 -3.85 16.92
C GLU A 84 29.61 -3.01 18.14
N SER A 85 28.32 -2.86 18.38
CA SER A 85 27.78 -2.11 19.53
C SER A 85 27.74 -2.94 20.82
N HIS A 86 28.09 -4.22 20.74
CA HIS A 86 28.20 -5.17 21.86
C HIS A 86 29.66 -5.47 22.17
#